data_AF-A0A960DZJ0-F1
#
_entry.id   AF-A0A960DZJ0-F1
#
_cell.length_a   1.000
_cell.length_b   1.000
_cell.length_c   1.000
_cell.angle_alpha   90.00
_cell.angle_beta   90.00
_cell.angle_gamma   90.00
#
_symmetry.space_group_name_H-M   'P 1'
#
loop_
_entity.id
_entity.type
_entity.pdbx_description
1 polymer ?
#
loop_
_entity_poly.entity_id
_entity_poly.type
_entity_poly.pdbx_seq_one_letter_code
_entity_poly.pdbx_strand_id
1 'polypeptide(L)' 'MTATEKITRDDIEAKFRELGGDVDEKAEEAKSTAIAVGAVIAAAVVLGVFLYGRRKGRKSTTIVEVRRF' A
#
# COMPACT_ATOMS: atom_id res chain seq x y z
N MET A 1 -42.15 -24.12 -19.07
CA MET A 1 -42.16 -22.71 -19.55
C MET A 1 -41.82 -21.83 -18.37
N THR A 2 -40.62 -21.27 -18.34
CA THR A 2 -40.23 -20.28 -17.33
C THR A 2 -41.02 -19.00 -17.61
N ALA A 3 -42.00 -18.68 -16.77
CA ALA A 3 -42.68 -17.40 -16.84
C ALA A 3 -41.60 -16.31 -16.69
N THR A 4 -41.46 -15.44 -17.70
CA THR A 4 -40.61 -14.26 -17.57
C THR A 4 -41.34 -13.30 -16.65
N GLU A 5 -40.99 -13.39 -15.37
CA GLU A 5 -41.47 -12.49 -14.33
C GLU A 5 -41.06 -11.06 -14.72
N LYS A 6 -42.01 -10.12 -14.58
CA LYS A 6 -41.81 -8.75 -15.02
C LYS A 6 -40.83 -8.09 -14.06
N ILE A 7 -39.65 -7.71 -14.55
CA ILE A 7 -38.64 -7.00 -13.74
C ILE A 7 -39.29 -5.76 -13.14
N THR A 8 -39.27 -5.69 -11.81
CA THR A 8 -39.77 -4.55 -11.05
C THR A 8 -38.65 -3.57 -10.74
N ARG A 9 -39.01 -2.36 -10.30
CA ARG A 9 -38.02 -1.35 -9.87
C ARG A 9 -37.17 -1.85 -8.69
N ASP A 10 -37.77 -2.64 -7.81
CA ASP A 10 -37.10 -3.17 -6.62
C ASP A 10 -36.04 -4.22 -6.97
N ASP A 11 -36.28 -5.03 -8.01
CA ASP A 11 -35.30 -5.99 -8.53
C ASP A 11 -34.05 -5.30 -9.07
N ILE A 12 -34.22 -4.16 -9.75
CA ILE A 12 -33.13 -3.34 -10.27
C ILE A 12 -32.36 -2.72 -9.10
N GLU A 13 -33.06 -2.13 -8.12
CA GLU A 13 -32.43 -1.51 -6.96
C GLU A 13 -31.64 -2.52 -6.11
N ALA A 14 -32.19 -3.72 -5.93
CA ALA A 14 -31.51 -4.82 -5.25
C ALA A 14 -30.22 -5.22 -5.97
N LYS A 15 -30.26 -5.39 -7.30
CA LYS A 15 -29.08 -5.75 -8.10
C LYS A 15 -28.03 -4.64 -8.15
N PHE A 16 -28.44 -3.38 -8.21
CA PHE A 16 -27.50 -2.26 -8.13
C PHE A 16 -26.82 -2.18 -6.76
N ARG A 17 -27.54 -2.46 -5.67
CA ARG A 17 -26.96 -2.49 -4.32
C ARG A 17 -25.99 -3.65 -4.13
N GLU A 18 -26.33 -4.82 -4.64
CA GLU A 18 -25.46 -6.02 -4.66
C GLU A 18 -24.16 -5.73 -5.42
N LEU A 19 -24.26 -5.23 -6.66
CA LEU A 19 -23.09 -4.86 -7.45
C LEU A 19 -22.28 -3.71 -6.83
N GLY A 20 -22.95 -2.73 -6.21
CA GLY A 20 -22.27 -1.63 -5.53
C GLY A 20 -21.45 -2.08 -4.31
N GLY A 21 -22.02 -2.99 -3.51
CA GLY A 21 -21.33 -3.56 -2.34
C GLY A 21 -20.06 -4.31 -2.73
N ASP A 22 -20.11 -5.14 -3.77
CA ASP A 22 -18.95 -5.88 -4.27
C ASP A 22 -17.85 -4.93 -4.81
N VAL A 23 -18.25 -3.84 -5.46
CA VAL A 23 -17.32 -2.84 -6.00
C VAL A 23 -16.64 -2.05 -4.89
N ASP A 24 -17.38 -1.65 -3.86
CA ASP A 24 -16.83 -0.97 -2.69
C ASP A 24 -15.86 -1.88 -1.91
N GLU A 25 -16.22 -3.15 -1.74
CA GLU A 25 -15.35 -4.12 -1.06
C GLU A 25 -14.05 -4.36 -1.84
N LYS A 26 -14.13 -4.47 -3.17
CA LYS A 26 -12.95 -4.55 -4.05
C LYS A 26 -12.11 -3.28 -4.02
N ALA A 27 -12.74 -2.11 -3.95
CA ALA A 27 -12.04 -0.84 -3.85
C ALA A 27 -11.28 -0.71 -2.52
N GLU A 28 -11.89 -1.11 -1.40
CA GLU A 28 -11.23 -1.13 -0.09
C GLU A 28 -10.08 -2.15 -0.04
N GLU A 29 -10.26 -3.35 -0.61
CA GLU A 29 -9.20 -4.35 -0.73
C GLU A 29 -8.01 -3.81 -1.55
N ALA A 30 -8.28 -3.15 -2.68
CA ALA A 30 -7.27 -2.54 -3.52
C ALA A 30 -6.55 -1.38 -2.82
N LYS A 31 -7.26 -0.51 -2.10
CA LYS A 31 -6.68 0.57 -1.29
C LYS A 31 -5.75 0.02 -0.21
N SER A 32 -6.21 -0.97 0.55
CA SER A 32 -5.43 -1.59 1.62
C SER A 32 -4.14 -2.22 1.07
N THR A 33 -4.25 -2.94 -0.05
CA THR A 33 -3.09 -3.52 -0.75
C THR A 33 -2.13 -2.45 -1.23
N ALA A 34 -2.62 -1.37 -1.85
CA ALA A 34 -1.80 -0.27 -2.33
C ALA A 34 -1.04 0.43 -1.19
N ILE A 35 -1.70 0.66 -0.05
CA ILE A 35 -1.08 1.24 1.15
C ILE A 35 0.02 0.31 1.68
N ALA A 36 -0.25 -0.99 1.80
CA ALA A 36 0.72 -1.97 2.29
C ALA A 36 1.98 -2.03 1.40
N VAL A 37 1.79 -2.13 0.08
CA VAL A 37 2.90 -2.15 -0.89
C VAL A 37 3.67 -0.83 -0.85
N GLY A 38 2.96 0.31 -0.80
CA GLY A 38 3.57 1.63 -0.69
C GLY A 38 4.44 1.78 0.56
N ALA A 39 3.96 1.30 1.72
CA ALA A 39 4.70 1.33 2.97
C ALA A 39 5.99 0.50 2.91
N VAL A 40 5.93 -0.69 2.29
CA VAL A 40 7.11 -1.55 2.10
C VAL A 40 8.16 -0.87 1.22
N ILE A 41 7.74 -0.27 0.10
CA ILE A 41 8.64 0.46 -0.81
C ILE A 41 9.28 1.65 -0.07
N ALA A 42 8.49 2.44 0.66
CA ALA A 42 9.00 3.58 1.41
C ALA A 42 10.04 3.16 2.46
N ALA A 43 9.77 2.09 3.22
CA ALA A 43 10.71 1.56 4.20
C ALA A 43 12.01 1.06 3.53
N ALA A 44 11.90 0.37 2.40
CA ALA A 44 13.06 -0.10 1.63
C ALA A 44 13.94 1.06 1.14
N VAL A 45 13.32 2.16 0.66
CA VAL A 45 14.05 3.37 0.24
C VAL A 45 14.79 3.99 1.42
N VAL A 46 14.12 4.18 2.57
CA VAL A 46 14.74 4.75 3.77
C VAL A 46 15.93 3.90 4.23
N LEU A 47 15.75 2.57 4.29
CA LEU A 47 16.83 1.64 4.63
C LEU A 47 17.98 1.71 3.62
N GLY A 48 17.67 1.76 2.32
CA GLY A 48 18.67 1.88 1.26
C GLY A 48 19.54 3.14 1.41
N VAL A 49 18.90 4.29 1.60
CA VAL A 49 19.59 5.58 1.81
C VAL A 49 20.42 5.55 3.09
N PHE A 50 19.86 5.06 4.20
CA PHE A 50 20.56 4.94 5.48
C PHE A 50 21.81 4.07 5.38
N LEU A 51 21.69 2.88 4.78
CA LEU A 51 22.80 1.94 4.62
C LEU A 51 23.89 2.52 3.71
N TYR A 52 23.49 3.19 2.62
CA TYR A 52 24.42 3.88 1.73
C TYR A 52 25.20 4.97 2.47
N GLY A 53 24.50 5.83 3.21
CA GLY A 53 25.11 6.88 4.05
C GLY A 53 26.04 6.29 5.11
N ARG A 54 25.59 5.27 5.85
CA ARG A 54 26.38 4.58 6.89
C ARG A 54 27.67 3.97 6.32
N ARG A 55 27.58 3.33 5.15
CA ARG A 55 28.75 2.73 4.49
C ARG A 55 29.76 3.80 4.07
N LYS A 56 29.29 4.91 3.50
CA LYS A 56 30.16 6.02 3.09
C LYS A 56 30.80 6.70 4.30
N GLY A 57 30.02 6.98 5.34
CA GLY A 57 30.52 7.61 6.58
C GLY A 57 31.63 6.81 7.25
N ARG A 58 31.47 5.47 7.37
CA ARG A 58 32.53 4.61 7.95
C ARG A 58 33.83 4.62 7.15
N LYS A 59 33.76 4.76 5.82
CA LYS A 59 34.95 4.81 4.96
C LYS A 59 35.68 6.15 5.03
N SER A 60 34.98 7.22 5.41
CA SER A 60 35.50 8.58 5.46
C SER A 60 35.78 9.06 6.89
N THR A 61 35.84 8.16 7.87
CA THR A 61 36.18 8.52 9.25
C THR A 61 37.64 8.95 9.36
N THR A 62 37.85 10.20 9.77
CA THR A 62 39.15 10.71 10.19
C THR A 62 39.47 10.19 11.59
N ILE A 63 40.59 9.49 11.75
CA ILE A 63 41.10 9.11 13.07
C ILE A 63 41.87 10.30 13.64
N VAL A 64 41.44 10.80 14.80
CA VAL A 64 42.15 11.85 15.54
C VAL A 64 42.79 11.20 16.76
N GLU A 65 44.12 11.15 16.77
CA GLU A 65 44.86 10.72 17.96
C GLU A 65 44.86 11.87 18.97
N VAL A 66 44.23 11.66 20.12
CA VAL A 66 44.25 12.62 21.23
C VAL A 66 45.61 12.53 21.91
N ARG A 67 46.53 13.42 21.53
CA ARG A 67 47.81 13.57 22.22
C ARG A 67 47.60 14.36 23.52
N ARG A 68 47.70 13.67 24.65
CA ARG A 68 47.82 14.32 25.96
C ARG A 68 49.22 14.91 26.08
N PHE A 69 49.29 16.23 26.21
CA PHE A 69 50.50 16.94 26.64
C PHE A 69 50.59 16.96 28.16
#